data_AF-A0AA96UP26-F1
#
_entry.id   AF-A0AA96UP26-F1
#
_cell.length_a   1.000
_cell.length_b   1.000
_cell.length_c   1.000
_cell.angle_alpha   90.00
_cell.angle_beta   90.00
_cell.angle_gamma   90.00
#
_symmetry.space_group_name_H-M   'P 1'
#
loop_
_entity.id
_entity.type
_entity.pdbx_description
1 polymer ?
#
loop_
_entity_poly.entity_id
_entity_poly.type
_entity_poly.pdbx_seq_one_letter_code
_entity_poly.pdbx_strand_id
1 'polypeptide(L)'
;MPDLSLPQWQPADSASARAQQHFLEAEEVYDLLIETDPAEPDGPEPGSDNFLLFENLDAYEENANPALGAHLHYGTDGTFTLATRPAPTFAMAAAWLVARGADPGAFLHRAGHGGTPADERSAAVAARFITDHARYEQVEHSVEPGETWVMLRDTTSAGADRPYLLQVETGDPDRGYTLREGSFASPQEVQQWLETRRTALPPVAQGEVTVVYSPQALAARARTTASSAKSTSTEAALAPVPVSAGRRAVR
;
A
#
# COMPACT_ATOMS: atom_id res chain seq x y z
N MET A 1 -12.81 17.54 2.26
CA MET A 1 -12.50 17.45 3.70
C MET A 1 -13.80 17.26 4.48
N PRO A 2 -13.85 16.42 5.54
CA PRO A 2 -15.04 16.31 6.38
C PRO A 2 -15.27 17.61 7.14
N ASP A 3 -16.54 17.98 7.35
CA ASP A 3 -16.87 19.20 8.09
C ASP A 3 -16.60 18.99 9.59
N LEU A 4 -15.44 19.47 10.03
CA LEU A 4 -15.04 19.47 11.44
C LEU A 4 -15.68 20.62 12.22
N SER A 5 -16.43 21.52 11.56
CA SER A 5 -17.14 22.64 12.19
C SER A 5 -18.52 22.21 12.64
N LEU A 6 -18.56 21.26 13.56
CA LEU A 6 -19.80 20.68 14.09
C LEU A 6 -20.43 21.61 15.14
N PRO A 7 -21.54 22.34 14.86
CA PRO A 7 -22.02 23.42 15.74
C PRO A 7 -22.41 22.97 17.16
N GLN A 8 -22.84 21.72 17.29
CA GLN A 8 -23.26 21.10 18.55
C GLN A 8 -22.12 20.38 19.30
N TRP A 9 -20.91 20.39 18.74
CA TRP A 9 -19.75 19.69 19.30
C TRP A 9 -18.59 20.65 19.53
N GLN A 10 -17.91 20.51 20.66
CA GLN A 10 -16.71 21.32 20.97
C GLN A 10 -15.51 20.43 21.25
N PRO A 11 -14.27 20.87 20.97
CA PRO A 11 -13.10 20.11 21.33
C PRO A 11 -13.06 19.84 22.85
N ALA A 12 -12.84 18.58 23.23
CA ALA A 12 -12.77 18.17 24.63
C ALA A 12 -11.53 18.74 25.36
N ASP A 13 -10.47 19.07 24.60
CA ASP A 13 -9.22 19.59 25.12
C ASP A 13 -8.49 20.51 24.11
N SER A 14 -7.41 21.13 24.59
CA SER A 14 -6.57 22.02 23.76
C SER A 14 -5.83 21.32 22.63
N ALA A 15 -5.61 20.00 22.73
CA ALA A 15 -4.96 19.24 21.67
C ALA A 15 -5.92 19.04 20.49
N SER A 16 -7.15 18.67 20.80
CA SER A 16 -8.26 18.52 19.85
C SER A 16 -8.60 19.84 19.18
N ALA A 17 -8.61 20.95 19.94
CA ALA A 17 -8.85 22.29 19.39
C ALA A 17 -7.76 22.70 18.38
N ARG A 18 -6.47 22.44 18.71
CA ARG A 18 -5.36 22.71 17.78
C ARG A 18 -5.42 21.82 16.54
N ALA A 19 -5.74 20.54 16.69
CA ALA A 19 -5.85 19.62 15.57
C ALA A 19 -7.00 20.03 14.63
N GLN A 20 -8.15 20.44 15.18
CA GLN A 20 -9.28 20.95 14.40
C GLN A 20 -8.87 22.20 13.62
N GLN A 21 -8.26 23.19 14.29
CA GLN A 21 -7.80 24.42 13.65
C GLN A 21 -6.82 24.11 12.52
N HIS A 22 -5.86 23.22 12.74
CA HIS A 22 -4.90 22.82 11.71
C HIS A 22 -5.58 22.22 10.48
N PHE A 23 -6.59 21.35 10.64
CA PHE A 23 -7.34 20.83 9.49
C PHE A 23 -8.11 21.92 8.74
N LEU A 24 -8.77 22.83 9.47
CA LEU A 24 -9.51 23.94 8.86
C LEU A 24 -8.58 24.90 8.10
N GLU A 25 -7.34 25.08 8.57
CA GLU A 25 -6.32 25.89 7.89
C GLU A 25 -5.64 25.16 6.73
N ALA A 26 -5.57 23.83 6.78
CA ALA A 26 -4.87 22.98 5.84
C ALA A 26 -5.82 22.23 4.88
N GLU A 27 -7.01 22.78 4.61
CA GLU A 27 -8.01 22.14 3.73
C GLU A 27 -7.48 21.86 2.33
N GLU A 28 -6.62 22.74 1.80
CA GLU A 28 -6.00 22.57 0.47
C GLU A 28 -4.80 21.60 0.50
N VAL A 29 -4.30 21.24 1.69
CA VAL A 29 -3.11 20.40 1.87
C VAL A 29 -3.47 18.93 2.00
N TYR A 30 -4.67 18.61 2.53
CA TYR A 30 -5.09 17.24 2.77
C TYR A 30 -6.28 16.83 1.91
N ASP A 31 -6.09 15.78 1.10
CA ASP A 31 -7.20 15.13 0.41
C ASP A 31 -7.74 13.96 1.24
N LEU A 32 -9.06 13.90 1.43
CA LEU A 32 -9.68 12.81 2.17
C LEU A 32 -9.81 11.59 1.26
N LEU A 33 -9.08 10.53 1.59
CA LEU A 33 -9.13 9.30 0.83
C LEU A 33 -10.18 8.33 1.41
N ILE A 34 -10.10 8.03 2.69
CA ILE A 34 -10.99 7.02 3.30
C ILE A 34 -11.64 7.62 4.53
N GLU A 35 -12.94 7.42 4.65
CA GLU A 35 -13.72 7.68 5.85
C GLU A 35 -14.47 6.39 6.21
N THR A 36 -14.36 5.98 7.47
CA THR A 36 -15.08 4.82 8.02
C THR A 36 -15.84 5.23 9.26
N ASP A 37 -17.01 4.63 9.43
CA ASP A 37 -17.98 5.03 10.45
C ASP A 37 -18.30 6.53 10.36
N PRO A 38 -18.70 7.02 9.17
CA PRO A 38 -19.00 8.44 8.98
C PRO A 38 -20.14 8.88 9.90
N ALA A 39 -20.10 10.14 10.31
CA ALA A 39 -21.22 10.73 11.02
C ALA A 39 -22.48 10.71 10.13
N GLU A 40 -23.64 10.46 10.75
CA GLU A 40 -24.93 10.56 10.06
C GLU A 40 -25.19 12.02 9.62
N PRO A 41 -26.06 12.26 8.62
CA PRO A 41 -26.37 13.59 8.13
C PRO A 41 -26.88 14.56 9.22
N ASP A 42 -27.52 14.02 10.27
CA ASP A 42 -28.04 14.77 11.42
C ASP A 42 -26.97 15.03 12.51
N GLY A 43 -25.72 14.61 12.25
CA GLY A 43 -24.59 14.71 13.15
C GLY A 43 -24.17 13.35 13.74
N PRO A 44 -22.98 13.28 14.34
CA PRO A 44 -22.48 12.04 14.91
C PRO A 44 -23.27 11.61 16.15
N GLU A 45 -23.41 10.30 16.33
CA GLU A 45 -24.04 9.73 17.51
C GLU A 45 -23.12 9.89 18.74
N PRO A 46 -23.64 10.27 19.91
CA PRO A 46 -22.82 10.33 21.12
C PRO A 46 -22.24 8.97 21.49
N GLY A 47 -20.94 8.91 21.67
CA GLY A 47 -20.15 7.70 21.91
C GLY A 47 -19.59 7.05 20.64
N SER A 48 -19.85 7.60 19.44
CA SER A 48 -19.36 7.04 18.19
C SER A 48 -17.93 7.48 17.86
N ASP A 49 -17.30 6.71 16.97
CA ASP A 49 -15.99 6.99 16.41
C ASP A 49 -16.11 7.26 14.91
N ASN A 50 -15.22 8.07 14.37
CA ASN A 50 -15.03 8.26 12.93
C ASN A 50 -13.53 8.21 12.63
N PHE A 51 -13.14 7.44 11.61
CA PHE A 51 -11.75 7.25 11.22
C PHE A 51 -11.52 7.74 9.80
N LEU A 52 -10.49 8.56 9.65
CA LEU A 52 -10.18 9.28 8.42
C LEU A 52 -8.75 8.99 8.00
N LEU A 53 -8.55 8.68 6.72
CA LEU A 53 -7.24 8.60 6.08
C LEU A 53 -7.13 9.69 5.02
N PHE A 54 -6.12 10.52 5.15
CA PHE A 54 -5.82 11.59 4.21
C PHE A 54 -4.51 11.33 3.46
N GLU A 55 -4.44 11.83 2.23
CA GLU A 55 -3.20 12.13 1.52
C GLU A 55 -2.76 13.55 1.86
N ASN A 56 -1.48 13.73 2.16
CA ASN A 56 -0.84 15.02 2.30
C ASN A 56 -0.25 15.43 0.95
N LEU A 57 -0.92 16.38 0.29
CA LEU A 57 -0.56 16.86 -1.03
C LEU A 57 0.74 17.67 -1.05
N ASP A 58 1.17 18.24 0.09
CA ASP A 58 2.42 19.00 0.21
C ASP A 58 3.61 18.16 0.69
N ALA A 59 3.50 16.83 0.66
CA ALA A 59 4.57 15.94 1.08
C ALA A 59 5.73 15.86 0.07
N TYR A 60 6.36 17.00 -0.24
CA TYR A 60 7.46 17.12 -1.22
C TYR A 60 8.83 17.31 -0.59
N GLU A 61 8.90 17.46 0.75
CA GLU A 61 10.14 17.67 1.49
C GLU A 61 10.74 16.35 2.01
N GLU A 62 12.05 16.37 2.23
CA GLU A 62 12.77 15.26 2.88
C GLU A 62 12.18 15.02 4.28
N ASN A 63 11.81 13.76 4.58
CA ASN A 63 11.08 13.33 5.79
C ASN A 63 9.62 13.78 5.89
N ALA A 64 8.99 14.27 4.81
CA ALA A 64 7.55 14.49 4.81
C ALA A 64 6.77 13.19 5.08
N ASN A 65 5.51 13.32 5.51
CA ASN A 65 4.61 12.19 5.73
C ASN A 65 3.45 12.32 4.73
N PRO A 66 3.40 11.48 3.68
CA PRO A 66 2.36 11.55 2.64
C PRO A 66 1.00 11.06 3.13
N ALA A 67 0.94 10.30 4.24
CA ALA A 67 -0.29 9.82 4.82
C ALA A 67 -0.57 10.47 6.18
N LEU A 68 -1.83 10.77 6.46
CA LEU A 68 -2.29 11.24 7.75
C LEU A 68 -3.51 10.42 8.20
N GLY A 69 -3.40 9.70 9.31
CA GLY A 69 -4.55 9.13 10.00
C GLY A 69 -5.16 10.14 10.96
N ALA A 70 -6.47 10.26 11.00
CA ALA A 70 -7.19 11.00 12.02
C ALA A 70 -8.33 10.15 12.62
N HIS A 71 -8.46 10.23 13.94
CA HIS A 71 -9.50 9.54 14.70
C HIS A 71 -10.28 10.58 15.50
N LEU A 72 -11.58 10.66 15.22
CA LEU A 72 -12.53 11.44 15.98
C LEU A 72 -13.31 10.51 16.90
N HIS A 73 -13.41 10.88 18.16
CA HIS A 73 -14.31 10.25 19.12
C HIS A 73 -15.27 11.30 19.66
N TYR A 74 -16.57 11.02 19.56
CA TYR A 74 -17.64 11.92 19.99
C TYR A 74 -18.11 11.51 21.39
N GLY A 75 -17.83 12.32 22.40
CA GLY A 75 -18.20 12.04 23.78
C GLY A 75 -19.70 12.17 24.06
N THR A 76 -20.18 11.57 25.15
CA THR A 76 -21.60 11.71 25.55
C THR A 76 -21.94 13.07 26.17
N ASP A 77 -20.95 13.93 26.35
CA ASP A 77 -21.05 15.26 26.98
C ASP A 77 -21.11 16.42 25.97
N GLY A 78 -21.22 16.11 24.66
CA GLY A 78 -21.21 17.11 23.59
C GLY A 78 -19.81 17.63 23.25
N THR A 79 -18.76 16.91 23.66
CA THR A 79 -17.38 17.20 23.27
C THR A 79 -16.82 16.14 22.32
N PHE A 80 -15.77 16.47 21.57
CA PHE A 80 -15.06 15.49 20.75
C PHE A 80 -13.55 15.52 21.01
N THR A 81 -12.90 14.37 20.91
CA THR A 81 -11.43 14.30 20.82
C THR A 81 -11.01 14.05 19.39
N LEU A 82 -9.96 14.74 18.95
CA LEU A 82 -9.37 14.56 17.62
C LEU A 82 -7.88 14.19 17.78
N ALA A 83 -7.56 12.95 17.48
CA ALA A 83 -6.18 12.47 17.44
C ALA A 83 -5.72 12.34 15.99
N THR A 84 -4.49 12.75 15.69
CA THR A 84 -3.89 12.63 14.37
C THR A 84 -2.54 11.92 14.41
N ARG A 85 -2.18 11.27 13.31
CA ARG A 85 -0.90 10.58 13.15
C ARG A 85 -0.41 10.70 11.70
N PRO A 86 0.57 11.58 11.44
CA PRO A 86 1.33 11.53 10.20
C PRO A 86 2.08 10.20 10.10
N ALA A 87 2.14 9.64 8.90
CA ALA A 87 2.84 8.40 8.63
C ALA A 87 3.55 8.42 7.25
N PRO A 88 4.68 7.69 7.12
CA PRO A 88 5.39 7.58 5.85
C PRO A 88 4.60 6.85 4.76
N THR A 89 3.70 5.93 5.12
CA THR A 89 2.94 5.14 4.15
C THR A 89 1.48 5.05 4.52
N PHE A 90 0.60 4.83 3.53
CA PHE A 90 -0.83 4.63 3.79
C PHE A 90 -1.08 3.41 4.69
N ALA A 91 -0.30 2.34 4.52
CA ALA A 91 -0.39 1.16 5.38
C ALA A 91 -0.04 1.46 6.86
N MET A 92 0.91 2.37 7.11
CA MET A 92 1.27 2.79 8.47
C MET A 92 0.19 3.65 9.12
N ALA A 93 -0.41 4.59 8.38
CA ALA A 93 -1.55 5.36 8.87
C ALA A 93 -2.76 4.45 9.14
N ALA A 94 -3.08 3.54 8.22
CA ALA A 94 -4.14 2.55 8.38
C ALA A 94 -3.90 1.66 9.61
N ALA A 95 -2.67 1.20 9.84
CA ALA A 95 -2.34 0.41 11.04
C ALA A 95 -2.65 1.15 12.35
N TRP A 96 -2.36 2.46 12.39
CA TRP A 96 -2.65 3.30 13.55
C TRP A 96 -4.16 3.50 13.80
N LEU A 97 -4.96 3.59 12.73
CA LEU A 97 -6.43 3.67 12.77
C LEU A 97 -7.04 2.33 13.19
N VAL A 98 -6.58 1.22 12.62
CA VAL A 98 -7.05 -0.13 12.95
C VAL A 98 -6.74 -0.48 14.41
N ALA A 99 -5.58 -0.07 14.92
CA ALA A 99 -5.24 -0.20 16.34
C ALA A 99 -6.21 0.54 17.28
N ARG A 100 -7.05 1.45 16.76
CA ARG A 100 -8.08 2.21 17.48
C ARG A 100 -9.51 1.69 17.22
N GLY A 101 -9.66 0.63 16.44
CA GLY A 101 -10.96 0.00 16.21
C GLY A 101 -11.53 0.17 14.81
N ALA A 102 -10.85 0.88 13.91
CA ALA A 102 -11.27 0.95 12.51
C ALA A 102 -11.27 -0.43 11.84
N ASP A 103 -12.22 -0.69 10.94
CA ASP A 103 -12.26 -1.93 10.17
C ASP A 103 -11.06 -2.01 9.20
N PRO A 104 -10.17 -3.01 9.31
CA PRO A 104 -9.06 -3.18 8.36
C PRO A 104 -9.53 -3.37 6.91
N GLY A 105 -10.74 -3.91 6.70
CA GLY A 105 -11.30 -4.12 5.36
C GLY A 105 -11.43 -2.84 4.54
N ALA A 106 -11.74 -1.72 5.19
CA ALA A 106 -11.91 -0.41 4.55
C ALA A 106 -10.62 0.11 3.89
N PHE A 107 -9.46 -0.25 4.44
CA PHE A 107 -8.14 0.20 3.94
C PHE A 107 -7.51 -0.78 2.94
N LEU A 108 -8.03 -2.00 2.84
CA LEU A 108 -7.47 -3.06 2.00
C LEU A 108 -8.27 -3.33 0.73
N HIS A 109 -9.57 -3.00 0.71
CA HIS A 109 -10.49 -3.52 -0.30
C HIS A 109 -11.32 -2.41 -0.97
N ARG A 110 -10.67 -1.55 -1.76
CA ARG A 110 -11.35 -0.56 -2.61
C ARG A 110 -10.58 -0.25 -3.90
N ALA A 111 -10.64 -1.16 -4.88
CA ALA A 111 -9.88 -1.02 -6.13
C ALA A 111 -10.05 0.37 -6.79
N GLY A 112 -8.94 0.96 -7.22
CA GLY A 112 -8.90 2.28 -7.87
C GLY A 112 -8.99 3.47 -6.92
N HIS A 113 -8.81 3.25 -5.60
CA HIS A 113 -8.84 4.30 -4.60
C HIS A 113 -7.43 4.61 -4.08
N GLY A 114 -7.02 5.89 -4.08
CA GLY A 114 -5.68 6.35 -3.69
C GLY A 114 -5.16 5.78 -2.37
N GLY A 115 -6.03 5.73 -1.35
CA GLY A 115 -5.73 5.18 -0.02
C GLY A 115 -5.76 3.65 0.11
N THR A 116 -5.87 2.90 -0.98
CA THR A 116 -5.90 1.43 -0.93
C THR A 116 -4.89 0.76 -1.87
N PRO A 117 -4.51 -0.50 -1.58
CA PRO A 117 -3.57 -1.23 -2.41
C PRO A 117 -4.06 -1.47 -3.84
N ALA A 118 -3.20 -1.19 -4.83
CA ALA A 118 -3.48 -1.34 -6.25
C ALA A 118 -3.47 -2.79 -6.77
N ASP A 119 -2.87 -3.73 -6.01
CA ASP A 119 -2.80 -5.14 -6.38
C ASP A 119 -2.76 -6.08 -5.16
N GLU A 120 -3.01 -7.36 -5.39
CA GLU A 120 -3.07 -8.41 -4.36
C GLU A 120 -1.77 -8.50 -3.54
N ARG A 121 -0.62 -8.25 -4.18
CA ARG A 121 0.68 -8.30 -3.49
C ARG A 121 0.79 -7.14 -2.49
N SER A 122 0.41 -5.94 -2.91
CA SER A 122 0.38 -4.75 -2.07
C SER A 122 -0.62 -4.92 -0.94
N ALA A 123 -1.80 -5.51 -1.23
CA ALA A 123 -2.83 -5.77 -0.23
C ALA A 123 -2.36 -6.74 0.84
N ALA A 124 -1.69 -7.82 0.45
CA ALA A 124 -1.22 -8.80 1.43
C ALA A 124 -0.01 -8.29 2.24
N VAL A 125 0.83 -7.42 1.66
CA VAL A 125 1.84 -6.68 2.43
C VAL A 125 1.19 -5.74 3.45
N ALA A 126 0.25 -4.90 3.01
CA ALA A 126 -0.44 -3.94 3.87
C ALA A 126 -1.20 -4.66 4.99
N ALA A 127 -1.90 -5.76 4.69
CA ALA A 127 -2.61 -6.56 5.68
C ALA A 127 -1.68 -7.16 6.74
N ARG A 128 -0.52 -7.70 6.32
CA ARG A 128 0.50 -8.20 7.25
C ARG A 128 1.00 -7.07 8.13
N PHE A 129 1.32 -5.92 7.55
CA PHE A 129 1.82 -4.77 8.29
C PHE A 129 0.78 -4.25 9.29
N ILE A 130 -0.48 -4.03 8.88
CA ILE A 130 -1.56 -3.58 9.77
C ILE A 130 -1.70 -4.50 10.98
N THR A 131 -1.65 -5.83 10.76
CA THR A 131 -1.76 -6.84 11.82
C THR A 131 -0.56 -6.81 12.77
N ASP A 132 0.67 -6.75 12.21
CA ASP A 132 1.91 -6.92 12.96
C ASP A 132 2.65 -5.60 13.21
N HIS A 133 2.04 -4.42 13.03
CA HIS A 133 2.76 -3.13 13.01
C HIS A 133 3.59 -2.87 14.27
N ALA A 134 3.13 -3.32 15.44
CA ALA A 134 3.82 -3.18 16.72
C ALA A 134 5.17 -3.94 16.80
N ARG A 135 5.42 -4.88 15.88
CA ARG A 135 6.71 -5.60 15.73
C ARG A 135 7.80 -4.71 15.16
N TYR A 136 7.44 -3.66 14.42
CA TYR A 136 8.36 -2.88 13.61
C TYR A 136 8.61 -1.50 14.24
N GLU A 137 9.88 -1.13 14.38
CA GLU A 137 10.32 0.20 14.75
C GLU A 137 10.70 0.98 13.49
N GLN A 138 10.18 2.19 13.30
CA GLN A 138 10.60 3.05 12.19
C GLN A 138 12.01 3.59 12.44
N VAL A 139 12.91 3.34 11.48
CA VAL A 139 14.31 3.79 11.53
C VAL A 139 14.47 5.10 10.78
N GLU A 140 13.99 5.14 9.53
CA GLU A 140 14.20 6.25 8.60
C GLU A 140 13.16 6.17 7.48
N HIS A 141 12.81 7.29 6.86
CA HIS A 141 12.00 7.33 5.65
C HIS A 141 12.36 8.55 4.80
N SER A 142 12.10 8.48 3.50
CA SER A 142 12.16 9.66 2.62
C SER A 142 11.05 9.61 1.59
N VAL A 143 10.63 10.79 1.15
CA VAL A 143 9.67 10.97 0.08
C VAL A 143 10.43 11.50 -1.14
N GLU A 144 10.27 10.80 -2.24
CA GLU A 144 10.81 11.13 -3.55
C GLU A 144 9.64 11.37 -4.53
N PRO A 145 9.86 12.02 -5.69
CA PRO A 145 8.80 12.21 -6.67
C PRO A 145 8.14 10.88 -7.10
N GLY A 146 6.89 10.69 -6.67
CA GLY A 146 6.07 9.51 -6.98
C GLY A 146 6.36 8.26 -6.14
N GLU A 147 7.27 8.34 -5.17
CA GLU A 147 7.65 7.18 -4.35
C GLU A 147 7.99 7.59 -2.92
N THR A 148 7.51 6.84 -1.94
CA THR A 148 7.96 6.96 -0.55
C THR A 148 8.60 5.65 -0.12
N TRP A 149 9.74 5.71 0.56
CA TRP A 149 10.34 4.53 1.17
C TRP A 149 10.47 4.71 2.67
N VAL A 150 10.31 3.62 3.40
CA VAL A 150 10.49 3.57 4.86
C VAL A 150 11.33 2.35 5.22
N MET A 151 12.35 2.60 6.02
CA MET A 151 13.16 1.58 6.67
C MET A 151 12.61 1.32 8.07
N LEU A 152 12.30 0.05 8.30
CA LEU A 152 11.79 -0.46 9.56
C LEU A 152 12.79 -1.45 10.14
N ARG A 153 12.80 -1.59 11.46
CA ARG A 153 13.54 -2.62 12.18
C ARG A 153 12.56 -3.57 12.85
N ASP A 154 12.66 -4.84 12.50
CA ASP A 154 11.99 -5.92 13.20
C ASP A 154 12.61 -6.11 14.59
N THR A 155 11.80 -5.93 15.62
CA THR A 155 12.22 -6.03 17.02
C THR A 155 12.09 -7.45 17.59
N THR A 156 11.59 -8.40 16.80
CA THR A 156 11.37 -9.79 17.22
C THR A 156 12.48 -10.73 16.75
N SER A 157 12.58 -11.90 17.38
CA SER A 157 13.53 -12.95 16.99
C SER A 157 13.28 -13.52 15.59
N ALA A 158 12.08 -13.33 15.03
CA ALA A 158 11.75 -13.82 13.70
C ALA A 158 12.55 -13.08 12.60
N GLY A 159 12.94 -11.83 12.81
CA GLY A 159 13.76 -11.06 11.87
C GLY A 159 15.26 -11.16 12.09
N ALA A 160 15.76 -11.95 13.03
CA ALA A 160 17.11 -11.80 13.58
C ALA A 160 18.25 -11.81 12.54
N ASP A 161 18.14 -12.63 11.48
CA ASP A 161 19.17 -12.71 10.43
C ASP A 161 19.16 -11.50 9.47
N ARG A 162 17.98 -10.92 9.23
CA ARG A 162 17.75 -9.79 8.32
C ARG A 162 16.70 -8.84 8.91
N PRO A 163 17.05 -8.11 9.99
CA PRO A 163 16.08 -7.41 10.82
C PRO A 163 15.61 -6.09 10.21
N TYR A 164 16.24 -5.60 9.14
CA TYR A 164 15.86 -4.34 8.51
C TYR A 164 14.90 -4.62 7.35
N LEU A 165 13.69 -4.07 7.40
CA LEU A 165 12.68 -4.20 6.37
C LEU A 165 12.56 -2.85 5.65
N LEU A 166 12.84 -2.83 4.36
CA LEU A 166 12.55 -1.68 3.51
C LEU A 166 11.15 -1.87 2.92
N GLN A 167 10.26 -0.91 3.11
CA GLN A 167 9.03 -0.79 2.34
C GLN A 167 9.18 0.34 1.32
N VAL A 168 8.68 0.12 0.11
CA VAL A 168 8.62 1.12 -0.97
C VAL A 168 7.17 1.21 -1.42
N GLU A 169 6.58 2.39 -1.24
CA GLU A 169 5.24 2.76 -1.64
C GLU A 169 5.30 3.67 -2.88
N THR A 170 4.54 3.34 -3.92
CA THR A 170 4.43 4.13 -5.14
C THR A 170 2.96 4.37 -5.43
N GLY A 171 2.56 5.63 -5.56
CA GLY A 171 1.18 6.01 -5.86
C GLY A 171 0.85 5.90 -7.35
N ASP A 172 -0.34 5.43 -7.67
CA ASP A 172 -0.94 5.50 -8.99
C ASP A 172 -2.34 6.11 -8.86
N PRO A 173 -2.59 7.31 -9.45
CA PRO A 173 -3.86 8.01 -9.28
C PRO A 173 -5.10 7.20 -9.70
N ASP A 174 -4.95 6.28 -10.65
CA ASP A 174 -6.06 5.49 -11.19
C ASP A 174 -6.23 4.14 -10.50
N ARG A 175 -5.20 3.66 -9.78
CA ARG A 175 -5.15 2.28 -9.25
C ARG A 175 -5.01 2.20 -7.74
N GLY A 176 -4.60 3.27 -7.06
CA GLY A 176 -4.20 3.25 -5.66
C GLY A 176 -2.69 3.11 -5.50
N TYR A 177 -2.21 2.66 -4.33
CA TYR A 177 -0.77 2.54 -4.09
C TYR A 177 -0.26 1.10 -4.32
N THR A 178 0.95 0.98 -4.85
CA THR A 178 1.70 -0.29 -4.79
C THR A 178 2.64 -0.26 -3.61
N LEU A 179 2.72 -1.39 -2.88
CA LEU A 179 3.59 -1.53 -1.71
C LEU A 179 4.48 -2.77 -1.90
N ARG A 180 5.79 -2.57 -1.82
CA ARG A 180 6.81 -3.62 -1.99
C ARG A 180 7.75 -3.62 -0.82
N GLU A 181 8.29 -4.79 -0.51
CA GLU A 181 9.18 -4.96 0.62
C GLU A 181 10.37 -5.85 0.33
N GLY A 182 11.46 -5.60 1.04
CA GLY A 182 12.58 -6.52 1.13
C GLY A 182 13.31 -6.39 2.47
N SER A 183 13.86 -7.50 2.95
CA SER A 183 14.62 -7.53 4.21
C SER A 183 16.13 -7.40 3.98
N PHE A 184 16.89 -6.92 4.95
CA PHE A 184 18.32 -6.68 4.83
C PHE A 184 19.00 -6.97 6.16
N ALA A 185 20.28 -7.37 6.11
CA ALA A 185 21.03 -7.67 7.31
C ALA A 185 21.45 -6.41 8.08
N SER A 186 21.59 -5.29 7.37
CA SER A 186 22.02 -4.01 7.95
C SER A 186 21.36 -2.79 7.27
N PRO A 187 21.31 -1.62 7.93
CA PRO A 187 20.88 -0.38 7.30
C PRO A 187 21.76 0.01 6.11
N GLN A 188 23.05 -0.32 6.14
CA GLN A 188 23.99 -0.01 5.06
C GLN A 188 23.64 -0.76 3.77
N GLU A 189 23.14 -2.00 3.87
CA GLU A 189 22.65 -2.74 2.70
C GLU A 189 21.37 -2.13 2.13
N VAL A 190 20.47 -1.63 2.99
CA VAL A 190 19.27 -0.89 2.56
C VAL A 190 19.68 0.35 1.77
N GLN A 191 20.58 1.15 2.31
CA GLN A 191 21.07 2.38 1.68
C GLN A 191 21.77 2.08 0.35
N GLN A 192 22.64 1.07 0.30
CA GLN A 192 23.27 0.64 -0.94
C GLN A 192 22.24 0.20 -2.00
N TRP A 193 21.16 -0.46 -1.58
CA TRP A 193 20.08 -0.82 -2.50
C TRP A 193 19.33 0.42 -3.01
N LEU A 194 18.99 1.38 -2.13
CA LEU A 194 18.32 2.64 -2.47
C LEU A 194 19.14 3.50 -3.44
N GLU A 195 20.47 3.53 -3.28
CA GLU A 195 21.40 4.25 -4.17
C GLU A 195 21.52 3.61 -5.55
N THR A 196 21.51 2.28 -5.62
CA THR A 196 21.81 1.56 -6.87
C THR A 196 20.55 1.20 -7.66
N ARG A 197 19.49 0.74 -6.99
CA ARG A 197 18.20 0.28 -7.56
C ARG A 197 18.29 -0.69 -8.74
N ARG A 198 19.41 -1.41 -8.89
CA ARG A 198 19.66 -2.28 -10.07
C ARG A 198 19.14 -3.70 -9.91
N THR A 199 18.80 -4.10 -8.68
CA THR A 199 18.34 -5.44 -8.35
C THR A 199 16.94 -5.38 -7.75
N ALA A 200 16.17 -6.45 -7.93
CA ALA A 200 14.88 -6.58 -7.26
C ALA A 200 15.09 -6.57 -5.74
N LEU A 201 14.08 -6.10 -5.00
CA LEU A 201 14.06 -6.20 -3.54
C LEU A 201 14.26 -7.67 -3.12
N PRO A 202 15.16 -7.93 -2.17
CA PRO A 202 15.42 -9.29 -1.72
C PRO A 202 14.20 -9.82 -0.93
N PRO A 203 13.95 -11.14 -0.91
CA PRO A 203 12.76 -11.70 -0.25
C PRO A 203 12.68 -11.34 1.24
N VAL A 204 11.48 -11.18 1.80
CA VAL A 204 11.31 -10.91 3.24
C VAL A 204 11.78 -12.10 4.08
N ALA A 205 12.50 -11.84 5.18
CA ALA A 205 13.22 -12.86 5.96
C ALA A 205 12.33 -13.91 6.66
N GLN A 206 11.09 -13.53 7.02
CA GLN A 206 10.04 -14.42 7.50
C GLN A 206 8.70 -13.84 7.05
N GLY A 207 7.92 -14.61 6.30
CA GLY A 207 6.68 -14.15 5.68
C GLY A 207 6.85 -13.84 4.21
N GLU A 208 7.09 -14.88 3.40
CA GLU A 208 6.73 -14.78 1.99
C GLU A 208 5.24 -14.45 1.94
N VAL A 209 4.90 -13.30 1.35
CA VAL A 209 3.53 -12.99 1.00
C VAL A 209 3.15 -13.94 -0.13
N THR A 210 2.66 -15.14 0.21
CA THR A 210 2.05 -16.05 -0.75
C THR A 210 0.76 -15.41 -1.25
N VAL A 211 0.85 -14.75 -2.40
CA VAL A 211 -0.33 -14.31 -3.13
C VAL A 211 -1.06 -15.57 -3.59
N VAL A 212 -2.22 -15.85 -2.98
CA VAL A 212 -3.10 -16.94 -3.43
C VAL A 212 -3.78 -16.44 -4.70
N TYR A 213 -3.14 -16.69 -5.84
CA TYR A 213 -3.74 -16.41 -7.14
C TYR A 213 -5.01 -17.25 -7.30
N SER A 214 -6.10 -16.61 -7.76
CA SER A 214 -7.31 -17.34 -8.15
C SER A 214 -6.98 -18.39 -9.23
N PRO A 215 -7.71 -19.52 -9.31
CA PRO A 215 -7.52 -20.51 -10.36
C PRO A 215 -7.56 -19.90 -11.77
N GLN A 216 -8.36 -18.85 -11.98
CA GLN A 216 -8.41 -18.10 -13.23
C GLN A 216 -7.11 -17.31 -13.51
N ALA A 217 -6.51 -16.68 -12.48
CA ALA A 217 -5.25 -15.95 -12.61
C ALA A 217 -4.06 -16.90 -12.90
N LEU A 218 -4.03 -18.08 -12.27
CA LEU A 218 -3.06 -19.13 -12.58
C LEU A 218 -3.21 -19.63 -14.02
N ALA A 219 -4.45 -19.85 -14.48
CA ALA A 219 -4.73 -20.27 -15.85
C ALA A 219 -4.40 -19.18 -16.89
N ALA A 220 -4.51 -17.90 -16.55
CA ALA A 220 -4.08 -16.79 -17.41
C ALA A 220 -2.55 -16.75 -17.53
N ARG A 221 -1.80 -16.86 -16.42
CA ARG A 221 -0.34 -16.93 -16.43
C ARG A 221 0.19 -18.11 -17.25
N ALA A 222 -0.40 -19.30 -17.09
CA ALA A 222 -0.02 -20.49 -17.85
C ALA A 222 -0.23 -20.33 -19.37
N ARG A 223 -1.25 -19.57 -19.78
CA ARG A 223 -1.50 -19.26 -21.21
C ARG A 223 -0.49 -18.26 -21.76
N THR A 224 -0.07 -17.27 -20.99
CA THR A 224 0.95 -16.30 -21.42
C THR A 224 2.31 -16.96 -21.61
N THR A 225 2.71 -17.87 -20.72
CA THR A 225 3.96 -18.64 -20.87
C THR A 225 3.88 -19.62 -22.05
N ALA A 226 2.74 -20.30 -22.24
CA ALA A 226 2.54 -21.20 -23.38
C ALA A 226 2.48 -20.48 -24.74
N SER A 227 1.90 -19.27 -24.80
CA SER A 227 1.87 -18.45 -26.03
C SER A 227 3.26 -17.89 -26.36
N SER A 228 4.07 -17.54 -25.36
CA SER A 228 5.44 -17.08 -25.57
C SER A 228 6.36 -18.22 -26.04
N ALA A 229 6.17 -19.43 -25.51
CA ALA A 229 6.88 -20.64 -25.94
C ALA A 229 6.48 -21.11 -27.35
N LYS A 230 5.27 -20.79 -27.83
CA LYS A 230 4.80 -21.17 -29.17
C LYS A 230 5.29 -20.25 -30.29
N SER A 231 5.84 -19.08 -29.95
CA SER A 231 6.33 -18.09 -30.93
C SER A 231 7.80 -18.29 -31.34
N THR A 232 8.55 -19.16 -30.67
CA THR A 232 9.98 -19.40 -30.96
C THR A 232 10.28 -20.61 -31.83
N SER A 233 9.26 -21.32 -32.32
CA SER A 233 9.44 -22.50 -33.18
C SER A 233 8.70 -22.35 -34.51
N THR A 234 9.17 -21.43 -35.35
CA THR A 234 8.97 -21.50 -36.80
C THR A 234 10.32 -21.30 -37.50
N GLU A 235 11.26 -22.19 -37.23
CA GLU A 235 12.36 -22.43 -38.15
C GLU A 235 11.85 -23.43 -39.21
N ALA A 236 11.56 -22.90 -40.39
CA ALA A 236 11.01 -23.63 -41.51
C ALA A 236 12.06 -24.61 -42.07
N ALA A 237 11.95 -25.89 -41.69
CA ALA A 237 12.68 -26.97 -42.33
C ALA A 237 12.04 -27.30 -43.69
N LEU A 238 12.74 -27.00 -44.78
CA LEU A 238 12.43 -27.48 -46.14
C LEU A 238 12.46 -29.01 -46.17
N ALA A 239 11.35 -29.64 -46.58
CA ALA A 239 11.29 -31.06 -46.90
C ALA A 239 11.74 -31.33 -48.35
N PRO A 240 12.48 -32.42 -48.63
CA PRO A 240 12.87 -32.80 -49.98
C PRO A 240 11.76 -33.60 -50.70
N VAL A 241 11.58 -33.34 -51.99
CA VAL A 241 10.58 -33.98 -52.87
C VAL A 241 11.14 -35.30 -53.45
N PRO A 242 10.39 -36.42 -53.44
CA PRO A 242 10.85 -37.66 -54.06
C PRO A 242 10.55 -37.68 -55.56
N VAL A 243 11.52 -38.14 -56.36
CA VAL A 243 11.40 -38.30 -57.82
C VAL A 243 11.01 -39.75 -58.14
N SER A 244 9.80 -39.97 -58.64
CA SER A 244 9.35 -41.29 -59.11
C SER A 244 9.85 -41.57 -60.53
N ALA A 245 10.56 -42.68 -60.70
CA ALA A 245 10.95 -43.24 -61.99
C ALA A 245 9.80 -44.08 -62.58
N GLY A 246 9.41 -43.78 -63.81
CA GLY A 246 8.53 -44.61 -64.64
C GLY A 246 9.03 -44.59 -66.09
N ARG A 247 9.43 -45.76 -66.61
CA ARG A 247 10.15 -45.95 -67.87
C ARG A 247 9.25 -46.64 -68.90
N ARG A 248 9.38 -46.22 -70.18
CA ARG A 248 9.08 -46.94 -71.46
C ARG A 248 7.59 -47.11 -71.86
N ALA A 249 7.17 -47.19 -73.13
CA ALA A 249 7.85 -47.38 -74.43
C ALA A 249 6.87 -47.14 -75.63
N VAL A 250 7.42 -46.61 -76.74
CA VAL A 250 7.32 -47.05 -78.17
C VAL A 250 5.94 -47.16 -78.84
N ARG A 251 5.68 -46.28 -79.84
CA ARG A 251 5.84 -46.58 -81.28
C ARG A 251 5.90 -45.30 -82.10
#